data_AF-A0A4R4P5M5-F1
#
_entry.id   AF-A0A4R4P5M5-F1
#
_cell.length_a   1.000
_cell.length_b   1.000
_cell.length_c   1.000
_cell.angle_alpha   90.00
_cell.angle_beta   90.00
_cell.angle_gamma   90.00
#
_symmetry.space_group_name_H-M   'P 1'
#
loop_
_entity.id
_entity.type
_entity.pdbx_description
1 polymer ?
#
loop_
_entity_poly.entity_id
_entity_poly.type
_entity_poly.pdbx_seq_one_letter_code
_entity_poly.pdbx_strand_id
1 'polypeptide(L)'
;MTAPSDPHPSLLELYKLAVEMADRVSARRGLSNSFFLTVQTAFIAATGVTGSSIAKSLWTSLVFGLAGVTLSLAWWVQLHSYRRLNGAKFAVINALERQLPAQIFTDEWTVLQQTAQGPRRSRYAELGFSERMVPLVFLVLHLLLLAARLVGKYLS
;
A
#
# COMPACT_ATOMS: atom_id res chain seq x y z
N MET A 1 -13.27 -7.18 -47.22
CA MET A 1 -13.19 -7.63 -45.81
C MET A 1 -11.72 -7.82 -45.48
N THR A 2 -11.08 -6.83 -44.85
CA THR A 2 -9.70 -6.97 -44.40
C THR A 2 -9.71 -7.88 -43.17
N ALA A 3 -9.02 -9.02 -43.25
CA ALA A 3 -8.79 -9.88 -42.09
C ALA A 3 -8.20 -9.03 -40.94
N PRO A 4 -8.50 -9.35 -39.66
CA PRO A 4 -7.82 -8.71 -38.55
C PRO A 4 -6.32 -8.94 -38.76
N SER A 5 -5.54 -7.87 -38.91
CA SER A 5 -4.09 -7.98 -38.99
C SER A 5 -3.64 -8.60 -37.67
N ASP A 6 -3.04 -9.80 -37.74
CA ASP A 6 -2.43 -10.41 -36.57
C ASP A 6 -1.53 -9.37 -35.89
N PRO A 7 -1.68 -9.14 -34.57
CA PRO A 7 -0.84 -8.17 -33.87
C PRO A 7 0.62 -8.53 -34.15
N HIS A 8 1.41 -7.54 -34.58
CA HIS A 8 2.83 -7.75 -34.84
C HIS A 8 3.47 -8.43 -33.62
N PRO A 9 4.32 -9.47 -33.80
CA PRO A 9 4.94 -10.21 -32.70
C PRO A 9 5.56 -9.33 -31.60
N SER A 10 6.07 -8.15 -32.00
CA SER A 10 6.58 -7.11 -31.11
C SER A 10 5.55 -6.53 -30.13
N LEU A 11 4.28 -6.38 -30.51
CA LEU A 11 3.22 -5.87 -29.64
C LEU A 11 2.93 -6.86 -28.50
N LEU A 12 2.85 -8.16 -28.82
CA LEU A 12 2.63 -9.19 -27.81
C LEU A 12 3.81 -9.28 -26.83
N GLU A 13 5.05 -9.11 -27.31
CA GLU A 13 6.24 -9.05 -26.47
C GLU A 13 6.24 -7.83 -25.54
N LEU A 14 5.92 -6.65 -26.06
CA LEU A 14 5.80 -5.42 -25.27
C LEU A 14 4.70 -5.55 -24.20
N TYR A 15 3.57 -6.15 -24.55
CA TYR A 15 2.49 -6.45 -23.62
C TYR A 15 2.95 -7.38 -22.50
N LYS A 16 3.57 -8.52 -22.83
CA LYS A 16 4.12 -9.47 -21.85
C LYS A 16 5.11 -8.81 -20.90
N LEU A 17 6.04 -8.01 -21.43
CA LEU A 17 7.02 -7.27 -20.62
C LEU A 17 6.33 -6.26 -19.69
N ALA A 18 5.34 -5.52 -20.19
CA ALA A 18 4.60 -4.55 -19.38
C ALA A 18 3.85 -5.23 -18.22
N VAL A 19 3.20 -6.35 -18.48
CA VAL A 19 2.50 -7.17 -17.48
C VAL A 19 3.47 -7.71 -16.44
N GLU A 20 4.59 -8.28 -16.87
CA GLU A 20 5.62 -8.79 -15.95
C GLU A 20 6.19 -7.68 -15.06
N MET A 21 6.43 -6.48 -15.62
CA MET A 21 6.87 -5.33 -14.83
C MET A 21 5.82 -4.87 -13.82
N ALA A 22 4.53 -4.92 -14.17
CA ALA A 22 3.44 -4.58 -13.25
C ALA A 22 3.33 -5.61 -12.11
N ASP A 23 3.50 -6.90 -12.42
CA ASP A 23 3.51 -7.96 -11.41
C ASP A 23 4.71 -7.82 -10.45
N ARG A 24 5.93 -7.59 -10.97
CA ARG A 24 7.12 -7.34 -10.15
C ARG A 24 6.94 -6.15 -9.20
N VAL A 25 6.27 -5.08 -9.63
CA VAL A 25 5.98 -3.93 -8.74
C VAL A 25 4.94 -4.31 -7.67
N SER A 26 3.93 -5.11 -8.03
CA SER A 26 2.95 -5.66 -7.08
C SER A 26 3.63 -6.53 -6.02
N ALA A 27 4.54 -7.43 -6.42
CA ALA A 27 5.32 -8.25 -5.50
C ALA A 27 6.21 -7.40 -4.56
N ARG A 28 6.87 -6.35 -5.10
CA ARG A 28 7.66 -5.40 -4.29
C ARG A 28 6.80 -4.66 -3.27
N ARG A 29 5.55 -4.31 -3.61
CA ARG A 29 4.60 -3.72 -2.64
C ARG A 29 4.32 -4.67 -1.49
N GLY A 30 4.09 -5.95 -1.77
CA GLY A 30 3.88 -6.99 -0.76
C GLY A 30 5.08 -7.14 0.18
N LEU A 31 6.29 -7.21 -0.36
CA LEU A 31 7.52 -7.24 0.44
C LEU A 31 7.69 -6.00 1.31
N SER A 32 7.42 -4.82 0.76
CA SER A 32 7.50 -3.56 1.51
C SER A 32 6.50 -3.53 2.69
N ASN A 33 5.28 -4.05 2.51
CA ASN A 33 4.31 -4.16 3.59
C ASN A 33 4.81 -5.08 4.72
N SER A 34 5.28 -6.28 4.39
CA SER A 34 5.81 -7.21 5.38
C SER A 34 7.02 -6.64 6.14
N PHE A 35 7.90 -5.92 5.43
CA PHE A 35 9.03 -5.21 6.04
C PHE A 35 8.56 -4.18 7.07
N PHE A 36 7.68 -3.25 6.69
CA PHE A 36 7.22 -2.21 7.62
C PHE A 36 6.41 -2.77 8.78
N LEU A 37 5.59 -3.81 8.55
CA LEU A 37 4.88 -4.48 9.63
C LEU A 37 5.85 -5.09 10.65
N THR A 38 6.92 -5.72 10.18
CA THR A 38 7.97 -6.29 11.03
C THR A 38 8.69 -5.20 11.82
N VAL A 39 9.11 -4.13 11.16
CA VAL A 39 9.79 -2.98 11.79
C VAL A 39 8.90 -2.34 12.85
N GLN A 40 7.62 -2.08 12.54
CA GLN A 40 6.69 -1.48 13.49
C GLN A 40 6.38 -2.39 14.68
N THR A 41 6.23 -3.69 14.45
CA THR A 41 6.02 -4.66 15.53
C THR A 41 7.23 -4.73 16.45
N ALA A 42 8.44 -4.78 15.88
CA ALA A 42 9.68 -4.75 16.65
C ALA A 42 9.84 -3.43 17.42
N PHE A 43 9.47 -2.30 16.81
CA PHE A 43 9.49 -0.99 17.44
C PHE A 43 8.53 -0.91 18.64
N ILE A 44 7.30 -1.41 18.50
CA ILE A 44 6.34 -1.51 19.62
C ILE A 44 6.88 -2.45 20.71
N ALA A 45 7.44 -3.60 20.35
CA ALA A 45 7.99 -4.52 21.35
C ALA A 45 9.15 -3.87 22.14
N ALA A 46 10.08 -3.20 21.45
CA ALA A 46 11.19 -2.50 22.08
C ALA A 46 10.71 -1.36 23.00
N THR A 47 9.74 -0.56 22.54
CA THR A 47 9.16 0.51 23.36
C THR A 47 8.37 -0.02 24.55
N GLY A 48 7.71 -1.17 24.43
CA GLY A 48 7.06 -1.86 25.54
C GLY A 48 8.05 -2.31 26.61
N VAL A 49 9.15 -2.97 26.20
CA VAL A 49 10.19 -3.46 27.12
C VAL A 49 10.91 -2.31 27.83
N THR A 50 11.23 -1.21 27.13
CA THR A 50 11.91 -0.04 27.71
C THR A 50 10.92 1.03 28.20
N GLY A 51 9.62 0.71 28.28
CA GLY A 51 8.55 1.70 28.49
C GLY A 51 8.69 2.50 29.78
N SER A 52 9.08 1.86 30.89
CA SER A 52 9.29 2.54 32.17
C SER A 52 10.46 3.52 32.15
N SER A 53 11.54 3.22 31.41
CA SER A 53 12.68 4.13 31.23
C SER A 53 12.34 5.27 30.27
N ILE A 54 11.67 4.97 29.16
CA ILE A 54 11.16 5.99 28.23
C ILE A 54 10.20 6.93 28.98
N ALA A 55 9.43 6.42 29.94
CA ALA A 55 8.46 7.21 30.70
C ALA A 55 9.03 8.22 31.68
N LYS A 56 10.27 8.04 32.13
CA LYS A 56 10.91 8.95 33.07
C LYS A 56 11.21 10.33 32.48
N SER A 57 11.38 10.42 31.16
CA SER A 57 11.68 11.69 30.50
C SER A 57 10.65 11.98 29.40
N LEU A 58 10.11 13.19 29.44
CA LEU A 58 9.23 13.68 28.37
C LEU A 58 9.99 13.69 27.04
N TRP A 59 11.25 14.13 27.05
CA TRP A 59 12.07 14.20 25.85
C TRP A 59 12.23 12.83 25.17
N THR A 60 12.59 11.80 25.94
CA THR A 60 12.70 10.43 25.40
C THR A 60 11.36 9.95 24.85
N SER A 61 10.26 10.28 25.52
CA SER A 61 8.92 9.90 25.07
C SER A 61 8.53 10.57 23.75
N LEU A 62 8.88 11.85 23.58
CA LEU A 62 8.66 12.59 22.34
C LEU A 62 9.49 12.01 21.20
N VAL A 63 10.77 11.70 21.44
CA VAL A 63 11.66 11.11 20.42
C VAL A 63 11.10 9.77 19.93
N PHE A 64 10.73 8.86 20.84
CA PHE A 64 10.18 7.57 20.46
C PHE A 64 8.80 7.68 19.78
N GLY A 65 7.90 8.53 20.29
CA GLY A 65 6.61 8.73 19.65
C GLY A 65 6.75 9.33 18.25
N LEU A 66 7.63 10.31 18.06
CA LEU A 66 7.89 10.92 16.75
C LEU A 66 8.55 9.93 15.78
N ALA A 67 9.45 9.06 16.27
CA ALA A 67 10.03 7.99 15.46
C ALA A 67 8.95 7.03 14.94
N GLY A 68 8.03 6.59 15.81
CA GLY A 68 6.92 5.73 15.41
C GLY A 68 5.94 6.38 14.43
N VAL A 69 5.62 7.67 14.63
CA VAL A 69 4.85 8.47 13.67
C VAL A 69 5.54 8.53 12.31
N THR A 70 6.85 8.78 12.31
CA THR A 70 7.65 8.89 11.09
C THR A 70 7.69 7.55 10.34
N LEU A 71 7.88 6.43 11.05
CA LEU A 71 7.82 5.09 10.47
C LEU A 71 6.46 4.78 9.85
N SER A 72 5.36 5.14 10.53
CA SER A 72 4.01 4.99 9.97
C SER A 72 3.79 5.83 8.71
N LEU A 73 4.25 7.09 8.70
CA LEU A 73 4.13 7.97 7.55
C LEU A 73 4.97 7.48 6.37
N ALA A 74 6.20 7.04 6.62
CA ALA A 74 7.07 6.46 5.61
C ALA A 74 6.41 5.23 4.97
N TRP A 75 5.83 4.34 5.77
CA TRP A 75 5.08 3.19 5.28
C TRP A 75 3.90 3.62 4.42
N TRP A 76 3.10 4.57 4.89
CA TRP A 76 1.95 5.08 4.15
C TRP A 76 2.33 5.67 2.79
N VAL A 77 3.37 6.51 2.75
CA VAL A 77 3.89 7.14 1.52
C VAL A 77 4.37 6.09 0.54
N GLN A 78 5.12 5.09 1.01
CA GLN A 78 5.64 4.01 0.16
C GLN A 78 4.50 3.20 -0.47
N LEU A 79 3.51 2.81 0.34
CA LEU A 79 2.34 2.08 -0.15
C LEU A 79 1.52 2.91 -1.14
N HIS A 80 1.37 4.21 -0.90
CA HIS A 80 0.70 5.12 -1.82
C HIS A 80 1.43 5.23 -3.16
N SER A 81 2.76 5.33 -3.14
CA SER A 81 3.60 5.40 -4.33
C SER A 81 3.43 4.15 -5.21
N TYR A 82 3.53 2.95 -4.62
CA TYR A 82 3.34 1.69 -5.35
C TYR A 82 1.96 1.58 -6.00
N ARG A 83 0.91 2.01 -5.31
CA ARG A 83 -0.46 2.00 -5.87
C ARG A 83 -0.59 2.94 -7.07
N ARG A 84 -0.05 4.16 -6.98
CA ARG A 84 -0.06 5.12 -8.09
C ARG A 84 0.70 4.58 -9.29
N LEU A 85 1.89 4.02 -9.06
CA LEU A 85 2.70 3.43 -10.12
C LEU A 85 2.01 2.24 -10.78
N ASN A 86 1.45 1.32 -10.00
CA ASN A 86 0.70 0.19 -10.56
C ASN A 86 -0.53 0.64 -11.35
N GLY A 87 -1.29 1.62 -10.83
CA GLY A 87 -2.42 2.18 -11.57
C GLY A 87 -2.01 2.75 -12.92
N ALA A 88 -0.90 3.49 -12.97
CA ALA A 88 -0.35 3.99 -14.23
C ALA A 88 0.10 2.87 -15.18
N LYS A 89 0.76 1.82 -14.66
CA LYS A 89 1.17 0.66 -15.46
C LYS A 89 -0.03 -0.08 -16.06
N PHE A 90 -1.06 -0.35 -15.26
CA PHE A 90 -2.28 -1.00 -15.75
C PHE A 90 -3.03 -0.15 -16.77
N ALA A 91 -3.04 1.18 -16.63
CA ALA A 91 -3.62 2.06 -17.65
C ALA A 91 -2.91 1.92 -19.01
N VAL A 92 -1.58 1.78 -18.99
CA VAL A 92 -0.79 1.53 -20.21
C VAL A 92 -1.04 0.12 -20.76
N ILE A 93 -1.08 -0.90 -19.90
CA ILE A 93 -1.38 -2.29 -20.29
C ILE A 93 -2.75 -2.37 -20.99
N ASN A 94 -3.80 -1.81 -20.39
CA ASN A 94 -5.15 -1.84 -20.98
C ASN A 94 -5.22 -1.01 -22.28
N ALA A 95 -4.39 0.03 -22.42
CA ALA A 95 -4.29 0.76 -23.68
C ALA A 95 -3.65 -0.09 -24.79
N LEU A 96 -2.66 -0.93 -24.46
CA LEU A 96 -2.06 -1.91 -25.38
C LEU A 96 -3.03 -3.05 -25.72
N GLU A 97 -3.81 -3.53 -24.74
CA GLU A 97 -4.81 -4.60 -24.95
C GLU A 97 -5.81 -4.28 -26.05
N ARG A 98 -6.17 -3.01 -26.26
CA ARG A 98 -7.10 -2.60 -27.32
C ARG A 98 -6.63 -2.94 -28.74
N GLN A 99 -5.35 -3.23 -28.91
CA GLN A 99 -4.74 -3.64 -30.18
C GLN A 99 -4.55 -5.17 -30.27
N LEU A 100 -4.86 -5.91 -29.21
CA LEU A 100 -4.80 -7.37 -29.16
C LEU A 100 -6.19 -7.98 -29.43
N PRO A 101 -6.26 -9.22 -29.94
CA PRO A 101 -7.52 -9.93 -30.17
C PRO A 101 -8.37 -10.16 -28.91
N ALA A 102 -7.73 -10.19 -27.73
CA ALA A 102 -8.37 -10.39 -26.44
C ALA A 102 -7.85 -9.36 -25.43
N GLN A 103 -8.74 -8.84 -24.59
CA GLN A 103 -8.46 -7.80 -23.60
C GLN A 103 -8.58 -8.36 -22.18
N ILE A 104 -7.69 -9.29 -21.84
CA ILE A 104 -7.81 -10.15 -20.65
C ILE A 104 -8.02 -9.33 -19.36
N PHE A 105 -7.18 -8.32 -19.11
CA PHE A 105 -7.25 -7.50 -17.89
C PHE A 105 -8.41 -6.50 -17.93
N THR A 106 -8.76 -5.98 -19.11
CA THR A 106 -9.93 -5.11 -19.28
C THR A 106 -11.24 -5.87 -19.05
N ASP A 107 -11.34 -7.09 -19.57
CA ASP A 107 -12.48 -7.99 -19.40
C ASP A 107 -12.60 -8.44 -17.94
N GLU A 108 -11.47 -8.82 -17.31
CA GLU A 108 -11.41 -9.14 -15.88
C GLU A 108 -11.95 -7.99 -15.03
N TRP A 109 -11.50 -6.75 -15.29
CA TRP A 109 -11.97 -5.57 -14.58
C TRP A 109 -13.47 -5.31 -14.79
N THR A 110 -13.99 -5.63 -15.97
CA THR A 110 -15.42 -5.50 -16.30
C THR A 110 -16.25 -6.54 -15.54
N VAL A 111 -15.81 -7.80 -15.52
CA VAL A 111 -16.46 -8.88 -14.76
C VAL A 111 -16.48 -8.55 -13.26
N LEU A 112 -15.36 -8.07 -12.71
CA LEU A 112 -15.27 -7.64 -11.31
C LEU A 112 -16.26 -6.52 -10.98
N GLN A 113 -16.43 -5.54 -11.87
CA GLN A 113 -17.40 -4.46 -11.66
C GLN A 113 -18.85 -4.94 -11.70
N GLN A 114 -19.16 -5.94 -12.53
CA GLN A 114 -20.51 -6.49 -12.67
C GLN A 114 -20.88 -7.44 -11.53
N THR A 115 -19.93 -8.21 -11.01
CA THR A 115 -20.14 -9.13 -9.87
C THR A 115 -20.13 -8.42 -8.52
N ALA A 116 -19.54 -7.23 -8.41
CA ALA A 116 -19.58 -6.42 -7.19
C ALA A 116 -20.95 -5.74 -6.98
N GLN A 117 -21.91 -6.43 -6.37
CA GLN A 117 -23.20 -5.83 -5.98
C GLN A 117 -23.08 -4.98 -4.70
N GLY A 118 -23.57 -3.73 -4.72
CA GLY A 118 -23.63 -2.81 -3.58
C GLY A 118 -22.37 -1.94 -3.37
N PRO A 119 -22.19 -1.27 -2.20
CA PRO A 119 -20.99 -0.47 -1.89
C PRO A 119 -19.68 -1.29 -1.93
N ARG A 120 -19.82 -2.61 -2.15
CA ARG A 120 -18.80 -3.58 -2.53
C ARG A 120 -18.07 -3.34 -3.84
N ARG A 121 -18.48 -2.37 -4.66
CA ARG A 121 -17.69 -1.85 -5.79
C ARG A 121 -16.27 -1.42 -5.37
N SER A 122 -16.10 -1.00 -4.10
CA SER A 122 -14.80 -0.66 -3.50
C SER A 122 -14.05 -1.86 -2.88
N ARG A 123 -14.66 -3.07 -2.83
CA ARG A 123 -14.11 -4.24 -2.11
C ARG A 123 -13.01 -5.00 -2.84
N TYR A 124 -12.95 -5.01 -4.17
CA TYR A 124 -11.75 -5.56 -4.84
C TYR A 124 -10.56 -4.58 -4.84
N ALA A 125 -10.82 -3.32 -4.49
CA ALA A 125 -9.78 -2.42 -4.00
C ALA A 125 -9.40 -2.68 -2.51
N GLU A 126 -9.98 -3.69 -1.81
CA GLU A 126 -9.76 -3.95 -0.38
C GLU A 126 -8.57 -4.83 -0.01
N LEU A 127 -7.84 -5.43 -0.95
CA LEU A 127 -6.41 -5.65 -0.66
C LEU A 127 -5.77 -4.31 -0.24
N GLY A 128 -6.30 -3.19 -0.75
CA GLY A 128 -5.95 -1.85 -0.31
C GLY A 128 -6.65 -1.33 0.96
N PHE A 129 -7.66 -1.96 1.56
CA PHE A 129 -8.26 -1.43 2.81
C PHE A 129 -7.52 -1.95 4.03
N SER A 130 -7.28 -3.27 4.10
CA SER A 130 -6.40 -3.83 5.14
C SER A 130 -4.99 -3.22 5.03
N GLU A 131 -4.40 -3.16 3.83
CA GLU A 131 -3.07 -2.55 3.63
C GLU A 131 -3.04 -1.04 3.96
N ARG A 132 -4.13 -0.28 3.73
CA ARG A 132 -4.19 1.16 4.11
C ARG A 132 -4.43 1.35 5.60
N MET A 133 -5.26 0.52 6.22
CA MET A 133 -5.62 0.70 7.61
C MET A 133 -4.41 0.47 8.52
N VAL A 134 -3.52 -0.45 8.19
CA VAL A 134 -2.43 -0.82 9.11
C VAL A 134 -1.48 0.37 9.41
N PRO A 135 -0.88 1.08 8.43
CA PRO A 135 -0.05 2.25 8.73
C PRO A 135 -0.80 3.32 9.53
N LEU A 136 -2.09 3.52 9.24
CA LEU A 136 -2.92 4.51 9.93
C LEU A 136 -3.23 4.11 11.38
N VAL A 137 -3.48 2.82 11.64
CA VAL A 137 -3.63 2.29 13.01
C VAL A 137 -2.36 2.55 13.80
N PHE A 138 -1.19 2.18 13.27
CA PHE A 138 0.08 2.48 13.95
C PHE A 138 0.29 3.99 14.13
N LEU A 139 -0.03 4.82 13.14
CA LEU A 139 0.07 6.28 13.25
C LEU A 139 -0.78 6.80 14.42
N VAL A 140 -2.06 6.42 14.47
CA VAL A 140 -3.01 6.82 15.52
C VAL A 140 -2.51 6.35 16.89
N LEU A 141 -2.03 5.11 17.01
CA LEU A 141 -1.48 4.59 18.26
C LEU A 141 -0.31 5.45 18.77
N HIS A 142 0.66 5.79 17.92
CA HIS A 142 1.78 6.64 18.31
C HIS A 142 1.35 8.08 18.67
N LEU A 143 0.38 8.65 17.95
CA LEU A 143 -0.18 9.96 18.28
C LEU A 143 -0.92 9.98 19.61
N LEU A 144 -1.71 8.95 19.91
CA LEU A 144 -2.40 8.81 21.20
C LEU A 144 -1.40 8.68 22.36
N LEU A 145 -0.33 7.90 22.18
CA LEU A 145 0.74 7.80 23.17
C LEU A 145 1.41 9.16 23.41
N LEU A 146 1.73 9.92 22.37
CA LEU A 146 2.28 11.27 22.49
C LEU A 146 1.32 12.22 23.22
N ALA A 147 0.06 12.24 22.82
CA ALA A 147 -0.98 13.08 23.43
C ALA A 147 -1.14 12.77 24.92
N ALA A 148 -1.22 11.49 25.29
CA ALA A 148 -1.31 11.06 26.68
C ALA A 148 -0.12 11.56 27.52
N ARG A 149 1.10 11.53 26.97
CA ARG A 149 2.30 12.02 27.68
C ARG A 149 2.34 13.54 27.83
N LEU A 150 1.87 14.28 26.83
CA LEU A 150 1.78 15.73 26.91
C LEU A 150 0.73 16.17 27.94
N VAL A 151 -0.45 15.56 27.91
CA VAL A 151 -1.53 15.84 28.87
C VAL A 151 -1.12 15.48 30.29
N GLY A 152 -0.50 14.31 30.49
CA GLY A 152 -0.01 13.87 31.80
C GLY A 152 0.99 14.83 32.43
N LYS A 153 1.87 15.46 31.64
CA LYS A 153 2.79 16.50 32.13
C LYS A 153 2.09 17.81 32.48
N TYR A 154 1.04 18.19 31.75
CA TYR A 154 0.31 19.44 32.01
C TYR A 154 -0.57 19.37 33.27
N LEU A 155 -0.97 18.16 33.70
CA LEU A 155 -1.80 17.91 34.87
C LEU A 155 -1.00 17.58 36.15
N SER A 156 0.33 17.44 36.05
CA SER A 156 1.25 17.11 37.15
C SER A 156 2.10 18.30 37.54
#